data_AF-A0A1C6M0V0-F1
#
_entry.id   AF-A0A1C6M0V0-F1
#
_cell.length_a   1.000
_cell.length_b   1.000
_cell.length_c   1.000
_cell.angle_alpha   90.00
_cell.angle_beta   90.00
_cell.angle_gamma   90.00
#
_symmetry.space_group_name_H-M   'P 1'
#
loop_
_entity.id
_entity.type
_entity.pdbx_description
1 polymer ?
#
loop_
_entity_poly.entity_id
_entity_poly.type
_entity_poly.pdbx_seq_one_letter_code
_entity_poly.pdbx_strand_id
1 'polypeptide(L)'
;MTEGALMEDSWRDDAPGSGEPDDGPRPRRLLRRLAITVLVLAVPVGGLVWLFQDDLFHPFGDPRACEGSDAPLSGAFGSGGAPLPGDASDVHYYTQNGHTELSFVSSRIPGFLHTAGFVPDDASPFDESYGDDHYALGEDDTELPKGLCGTGVRGPVLTYGSAAASIMVERSPFTTDRFRAPARVIVTYNTP
;
A
#
# COMPACT_ATOMS: atom_id res chain seq x y z
N MET A 1 -100.02 -62.34 -6.12
CA MET A 1 -99.81 -62.74 -4.72
C MET A 1 -98.36 -62.48 -4.38
N THR A 2 -98.14 -61.50 -3.50
CA THR A 2 -97.03 -61.29 -2.53
C THR A 2 -95.57 -61.51 -2.94
N GLU A 3 -94.87 -60.37 -2.97
CA GLU A 3 -93.66 -59.98 -2.22
C GLU A 3 -92.38 -60.83 -2.20
N GLY A 4 -91.28 -60.12 -2.47
CA GLY A 4 -89.90 -60.45 -2.12
C GLY A 4 -89.01 -59.21 -2.29
N ALA A 5 -88.42 -58.73 -1.20
CA ALA A 5 -87.74 -57.46 -0.99
C ALA A 5 -86.39 -57.25 -1.72
N LEU A 6 -85.94 -55.97 -1.77
CA LEU A 6 -84.61 -55.41 -1.47
C LEU A 6 -84.42 -54.08 -2.26
N MET A 7 -84.27 -52.90 -1.65
CA MET A 7 -83.11 -52.28 -0.97
C MET A 7 -82.38 -51.28 -1.90
N GLU A 8 -81.84 -50.19 -1.32
CA GLU A 8 -80.92 -49.17 -1.91
C GLU A 8 -81.60 -48.06 -2.77
N ASP A 9 -81.22 -46.77 -2.77
CA ASP A 9 -80.10 -46.02 -2.19
C ASP A 9 -80.45 -44.50 -2.24
N SER A 10 -80.15 -43.71 -1.20
CA SER A 10 -79.01 -42.78 -1.10
C SER A 10 -79.21 -41.39 -1.75
N TRP A 11 -79.34 -40.39 -0.88
CA TRP A 11 -79.35 -38.96 -1.17
C TRP A 11 -77.98 -38.46 -1.67
N ARG A 12 -77.97 -37.50 -2.61
CA ARG A 12 -76.85 -36.55 -2.81
C ARG A 12 -77.32 -35.28 -3.54
N ASP A 13 -77.25 -34.16 -2.82
CA ASP A 13 -77.18 -32.81 -3.35
C ASP A 13 -75.80 -32.57 -3.99
N ASP A 14 -75.74 -31.90 -5.14
CA ASP A 14 -74.51 -31.28 -5.62
C ASP A 14 -74.81 -29.91 -6.26
N ALA A 15 -74.11 -28.91 -5.73
CA ALA A 15 -74.13 -27.49 -6.07
C ALA A 15 -73.12 -27.16 -7.20
N PRO A 16 -73.07 -25.93 -7.75
CA PRO A 16 -72.39 -25.64 -9.01
C PRO A 16 -70.86 -25.46 -8.85
N GLY A 17 -70.13 -25.86 -9.89
CA GLY A 17 -68.68 -25.78 -9.99
C GLY A 17 -68.13 -24.36 -9.80
N SER A 18 -67.24 -24.24 -8.83
CA SER A 18 -66.40 -23.07 -8.55
C SER A 18 -65.36 -22.86 -9.64
N GLY A 19 -65.26 -21.62 -10.15
CA GLY A 19 -64.15 -21.19 -10.98
C GLY A 19 -62.84 -21.16 -10.20
N GLU A 20 -61.77 -21.63 -10.83
CA GLU A 20 -60.40 -21.59 -10.33
C GLU A 20 -59.74 -20.28 -10.84
N PRO A 21 -59.29 -19.37 -9.95
CA PRO A 21 -58.49 -18.24 -10.38
C PRO A 21 -57.02 -18.69 -10.52
N ASP A 22 -56.49 -18.50 -11.72
CA ASP A 22 -55.09 -18.70 -12.09
C ASP A 22 -54.17 -17.76 -11.25
N ASP A 23 -53.52 -18.32 -10.23
CA ASP A 23 -52.70 -17.60 -9.25
C ASP A 23 -51.27 -17.41 -9.82
N GLY A 24 -51.12 -16.44 -10.73
CA GLY A 24 -49.81 -16.06 -11.28
C GLY A 24 -48.81 -15.59 -10.20
N PRO A 25 -47.49 -15.70 -10.42
CA PRO A 25 -46.48 -15.39 -9.40
C PRO A 25 -46.55 -13.92 -8.94
N ARG A 26 -46.96 -13.71 -7.69
CA ARG A 26 -47.12 -12.36 -7.11
C ARG A 26 -45.78 -11.58 -7.13
N PRO A 27 -45.71 -10.39 -7.75
CA PRO A 27 -44.46 -9.65 -8.02
C PRO A 27 -43.66 -9.30 -6.75
N ARG A 28 -44.34 -9.21 -5.60
CA ARG A 28 -43.71 -8.97 -4.29
C ARG A 28 -42.77 -10.11 -3.83
N ARG A 29 -43.03 -11.36 -4.22
CA ARG A 29 -42.16 -12.49 -3.85
C ARG A 29 -40.87 -12.51 -4.68
N LEU A 30 -40.94 -12.14 -5.95
CA LEU A 30 -39.78 -12.00 -6.84
C LEU A 30 -38.87 -10.86 -6.41
N LEU A 31 -39.43 -9.68 -6.10
CA LEU A 31 -38.69 -8.53 -5.59
C LEU A 31 -37.97 -8.84 -4.26
N ARG A 32 -38.63 -9.57 -3.36
CA ARG A 32 -38.05 -9.96 -2.07
C ARG A 32 -36.90 -10.96 -2.24
N ARG A 33 -37.01 -11.89 -3.20
CA ARG A 33 -35.90 -12.82 -3.53
C ARG A 33 -34.72 -12.08 -4.11
N LEU A 34 -34.95 -11.17 -5.08
CA LEU A 34 -33.91 -10.32 -5.65
C LEU A 34 -33.18 -9.48 -4.60
N ALA A 35 -33.91 -8.85 -3.68
CA ALA A 35 -33.31 -8.08 -2.59
C ALA A 35 -32.40 -8.92 -1.69
N ILE A 36 -32.82 -10.15 -1.36
CA ILE A 36 -32.00 -11.09 -0.58
C ILE A 36 -30.76 -11.49 -1.39
N THR A 37 -30.90 -11.80 -2.67
CA THR A 37 -29.76 -12.16 -3.53
C THR A 37 -28.76 -11.01 -3.63
N VAL A 38 -29.22 -9.77 -3.78
CA VAL A 38 -28.36 -8.58 -3.79
C VAL A 38 -27.65 -8.41 -2.44
N LEU A 39 -28.35 -8.57 -1.31
CA LEU A 39 -27.74 -8.46 0.01
C LEU A 39 -26.68 -9.53 0.24
N VAL A 40 -26.97 -10.78 -0.12
CA VAL A 40 -26.06 -11.92 0.00
C VAL A 40 -24.84 -11.76 -0.90
N LEU A 41 -24.95 -11.10 -2.05
CA LEU A 41 -23.82 -10.77 -2.93
C LEU A 41 -23.04 -9.53 -2.47
N ALA A 42 -23.71 -8.53 -1.90
CA ALA A 42 -23.08 -7.28 -1.49
C ALA A 42 -22.20 -7.44 -0.24
N VAL A 43 -22.61 -8.28 0.73
CA VAL A 43 -21.85 -8.53 1.97
C VAL A 43 -20.45 -9.12 1.71
N PRO A 44 -20.27 -10.19 0.91
CA PRO A 44 -18.94 -10.75 0.64
C PRO A 44 -18.07 -9.81 -0.20
N VAL A 45 -18.66 -9.08 -1.16
CA VAL A 45 -17.90 -8.11 -1.98
C VAL A 45 -17.44 -6.92 -1.12
N GLY A 46 -18.33 -6.37 -0.28
CA GLY A 46 -17.96 -5.32 0.67
C GLY A 46 -16.94 -5.79 1.71
N GLY A 47 -17.07 -7.03 2.19
CA GLY A 47 -16.13 -7.63 3.13
C GLY A 47 -14.73 -7.84 2.54
N LEU A 48 -14.63 -8.27 1.28
CA LEU A 48 -13.35 -8.40 0.58
C LEU A 48 -12.71 -7.03 0.35
N VAL A 49 -13.47 -6.03 -0.12
CA VAL A 49 -12.93 -4.66 -0.32
C VAL A 49 -12.43 -4.05 0.99
N TRP A 50 -13.10 -4.31 2.11
CA TRP A 50 -12.66 -3.82 3.43
C TRP A 50 -11.40 -4.53 3.93
N LEU A 51 -11.24 -5.83 3.65
CA LEU A 51 -10.04 -6.59 4.02
C LEU A 51 -8.81 -6.22 3.19
N PHE A 52 -9.00 -5.75 1.95
CA PHE A 52 -7.92 -5.34 1.07
C PHE A 52 -7.78 -3.82 0.95
N GLN A 53 -8.43 -3.05 1.82
CA GLN A 53 -8.40 -1.59 1.75
C GLN A 53 -6.95 -1.07 1.87
N ASP A 54 -6.18 -1.59 2.83
CA ASP A 54 -4.80 -1.15 3.03
C ASP A 54 -3.86 -1.55 1.88
N ASP A 55 -4.08 -2.71 1.23
CA ASP A 55 -3.29 -3.15 0.06
C ASP A 55 -3.74 -2.49 -1.28
N LEU A 56 -5.02 -2.14 -1.43
CA LEU A 56 -5.60 -1.58 -2.67
C LEU A 56 -5.35 -0.08 -2.82
N PHE A 57 -5.06 0.64 -1.75
CA PHE A 57 -4.94 2.10 -1.74
C PHE A 57 -3.52 2.61 -1.51
N HIS A 58 -2.50 1.79 -1.77
CA HIS A 58 -1.15 2.33 -1.94
C HIS A 58 -1.11 3.24 -3.19
N PRO A 59 -0.47 4.43 -3.11
CA PRO A 59 -0.30 5.27 -4.28
C PRO A 59 0.31 4.47 -5.43
N PHE A 60 -0.34 4.51 -6.60
CA PHE A 60 0.07 3.79 -7.81
C PHE A 60 0.11 2.25 -7.67
N GLY A 61 -0.46 1.68 -6.60
CA GLY A 61 -0.34 0.25 -6.28
C GLY A 61 1.08 -0.16 -5.87
N ASP A 62 1.93 0.79 -5.47
CA ASP A 62 3.30 0.54 -5.02
C ASP A 62 3.37 0.66 -3.50
N PRO A 63 3.61 -0.43 -2.75
CA PRO A 63 3.64 -0.41 -1.28
C PRO A 63 4.79 0.43 -0.70
N ARG A 64 5.75 0.84 -1.53
CA ARG A 64 6.84 1.73 -1.15
C ARG A 64 6.44 3.20 -1.24
N ALA A 65 5.35 3.52 -1.92
CA ALA A 65 4.90 4.90 -2.10
C ALA A 65 4.21 5.40 -0.83
N CYS A 66 4.68 6.53 -0.31
CA CYS A 66 4.10 7.17 0.85
C CYS A 66 2.86 7.98 0.47
N GLU A 67 1.92 8.08 1.41
CA GLU A 67 0.68 8.82 1.21
C GLU A 67 0.95 10.27 0.78
N GLY A 68 0.16 10.76 -0.18
CA GLY A 68 0.32 12.11 -0.74
C GLY A 68 1.30 12.22 -1.91
N SER A 69 1.98 11.13 -2.27
CA SER A 69 2.82 11.09 -3.48
C SER A 69 2.02 11.39 -4.75
N ASP A 70 2.52 12.29 -5.60
CA ASP A 70 1.84 12.73 -6.83
C ASP A 70 2.30 12.04 -8.11
N ALA A 71 3.43 11.30 -8.05
CA ALA A 71 3.96 10.53 -9.17
C ALA A 71 4.60 9.19 -8.72
N PRO A 72 4.54 8.13 -9.54
CA PRO A 72 5.23 6.88 -9.25
C PRO A 72 6.74 7.06 -9.33
N LEU A 73 7.47 6.22 -8.61
CA LEU A 73 8.93 6.18 -8.72
C LEU A 73 9.33 5.72 -10.12
N SER A 74 9.79 6.66 -10.95
CA SER A 74 10.34 6.30 -12.25
C SER A 74 11.64 5.52 -12.06
N GLY A 75 11.90 4.55 -12.94
CA GLY A 75 13.01 3.59 -12.79
C GLY A 75 14.43 4.17 -12.87
N ALA A 76 14.59 5.50 -12.99
CA ALA A 76 15.87 6.20 -13.01
C ALA A 76 15.74 7.47 -12.17
N PHE A 77 16.35 7.48 -10.98
CA PHE A 77 16.20 8.56 -10.00
C PHE A 77 16.98 9.82 -10.39
N GLY A 78 16.32 10.89 -10.82
CA GLY A 78 16.89 12.24 -10.95
C GLY A 78 18.13 12.38 -11.85
N SER A 79 18.62 13.61 -12.02
CA SER A 79 19.69 13.95 -12.98
C SER A 79 21.09 13.37 -12.68
N GLY A 80 21.22 12.45 -11.71
CA GLY A 80 22.46 11.74 -11.39
C GLY A 80 22.29 10.24 -11.06
N GLY A 81 21.12 9.66 -11.31
CA GLY A 81 20.63 8.43 -10.66
C GLY A 81 21.46 7.15 -10.76
N ALA A 82 22.19 6.83 -9.69
CA ALA A 82 22.60 5.46 -9.44
C ALA A 82 21.39 4.58 -9.07
N PRO A 83 21.39 3.31 -9.50
CA PRO A 83 20.38 2.37 -9.07
C PRO A 83 20.44 2.16 -7.55
N LEU A 84 19.28 1.86 -6.95
CA LEU A 84 19.21 1.41 -5.56
C LEU A 84 20.19 0.24 -5.33
N PRO A 85 20.85 0.17 -4.16
CA PRO A 85 21.65 -0.99 -3.80
C PRO A 85 20.83 -2.29 -3.91
N GLY A 86 21.44 -3.36 -4.42
CA GLY A 86 20.74 -4.64 -4.58
C GLY A 86 20.30 -5.29 -3.26
N ASP A 87 20.81 -4.83 -2.13
CA ASP A 87 20.43 -5.24 -0.78
C ASP A 87 19.52 -4.22 -0.07
N ALA A 88 19.02 -3.20 -0.78
CA ALA A 88 18.12 -2.21 -0.22
C ALA A 88 16.83 -2.88 0.29
N SER A 89 16.49 -2.57 1.53
CA SER A 89 15.30 -3.02 2.23
C SER A 89 14.59 -1.84 2.86
N ASP A 90 13.34 -2.04 3.31
CA ASP A 90 12.52 -0.96 3.90
C ASP A 90 12.53 0.32 3.05
N VAL A 91 12.27 0.15 1.76
CA VAL A 91 12.29 1.22 0.77
C VAL A 91 10.97 1.98 0.82
N HIS A 92 11.03 3.29 1.05
CA HIS A 92 9.89 4.20 1.07
C HIS A 92 10.21 5.44 0.24
N TYR A 93 9.25 5.96 -0.52
CA TYR A 93 9.44 7.17 -1.30
C TYR A 93 8.25 8.11 -1.23
N TYR A 94 8.54 9.40 -1.39
CA TYR A 94 7.55 10.47 -1.47
C TYR A 94 7.90 11.38 -2.65
N THR A 95 6.90 11.69 -3.48
CA THR A 95 7.05 12.57 -4.65
C THR A 95 6.07 13.74 -4.56
N GLN A 96 6.57 14.96 -4.76
CA GLN A 96 5.72 16.14 -4.76
C GLN A 96 6.33 17.27 -5.59
N ASN A 97 5.57 17.80 -6.55
CA ASN A 97 5.96 18.96 -7.36
C ASN A 97 7.35 18.81 -8.01
N GLY A 98 7.70 17.60 -8.45
CA GLY A 98 9.01 17.27 -9.03
C GLY A 98 10.07 16.84 -7.99
N HIS A 99 9.93 17.19 -6.72
CA HIS A 99 10.83 16.71 -5.68
C HIS A 99 10.59 15.22 -5.38
N THR A 100 11.68 14.48 -5.16
CA THR A 100 11.62 13.07 -4.79
C THR A 100 12.47 12.83 -3.55
N GLU A 101 11.85 12.28 -2.51
CA GLU A 101 12.52 11.82 -1.30
C GLU A 101 12.43 10.29 -1.23
N LEU A 102 13.54 9.65 -0.85
CA LEU A 102 13.68 8.20 -0.82
C LEU A 102 14.39 7.77 0.45
N SER A 103 13.77 6.91 1.25
CA SER A 103 14.37 6.25 2.41
C SER A 103 14.60 4.77 2.12
N PHE A 104 15.75 4.22 2.49
CA PHE A 104 16.02 2.79 2.44
C PHE A 104 17.08 2.37 3.45
N VAL A 105 17.16 1.08 3.72
CA VAL A 105 18.16 0.45 4.60
C VAL A 105 19.08 -0.44 3.77
N SER A 106 20.39 -0.26 3.87
CA SER A 106 21.38 -1.09 3.16
C SER A 106 22.71 -1.22 3.91
N SER A 107 23.43 -2.31 3.65
CA SER A 107 24.79 -2.56 4.14
C SER A 107 25.88 -2.11 3.15
N ARG A 108 25.49 -1.67 1.95
CA ARG A 108 26.39 -1.34 0.83
C ARG A 108 26.52 0.17 0.59
N ILE A 109 26.28 0.98 1.63
CA ILE A 109 26.26 2.44 1.50
C ILE A 109 27.56 3.04 0.94
N PRO A 110 28.77 2.61 1.35
CA PRO A 110 29.99 3.14 0.75
C PRO A 110 30.00 3.01 -0.78
N GLY A 111 29.71 1.81 -1.30
CA GLY A 111 29.66 1.58 -2.75
C GLY A 111 28.54 2.35 -3.45
N PHE A 112 27.41 2.56 -2.77
CA PHE A 112 26.33 3.40 -3.27
C PHE A 112 26.74 4.86 -3.43
N LEU A 113 27.42 5.43 -2.42
CA LEU A 113 27.90 6.81 -2.46
C LEU A 113 28.86 7.06 -3.63
N HIS A 114 29.74 6.10 -3.91
CA HIS A 114 30.63 6.13 -5.07
C HIS A 114 29.87 6.04 -6.40
N THR A 115 29.03 5.01 -6.53
CA THR A 115 28.26 4.77 -7.76
C THR A 115 27.32 5.94 -8.10
N ALA A 116 26.77 6.59 -7.08
CA ALA A 116 25.90 7.76 -7.20
C ALA A 116 26.66 9.08 -7.41
N GLY A 117 27.99 9.07 -7.34
CA GLY A 117 28.83 10.25 -7.56
C GLY A 117 28.81 11.26 -6.41
N PHE A 118 28.34 10.89 -5.22
CA PHE A 118 28.45 11.74 -4.03
C PHE A 118 29.88 11.75 -3.47
N VAL A 119 30.64 10.67 -3.71
CA VAL A 119 32.03 10.51 -3.27
C VAL A 119 32.86 9.93 -4.42
N PRO A 120 34.05 10.47 -4.75
CA PRO A 120 34.93 9.89 -5.78
C PRO A 120 35.30 8.43 -5.47
N ASP A 121 35.48 7.58 -6.49
CA ASP A 121 35.68 6.11 -6.34
C ASP A 121 36.86 5.71 -5.43
N ASP A 122 37.89 6.54 -5.33
CA ASP A 122 39.11 6.32 -4.54
C ASP A 122 39.16 7.12 -3.23
N ALA A 123 38.14 7.94 -2.97
CA ALA A 123 38.06 8.76 -1.77
C ALA A 123 37.41 8.01 -0.60
N SER A 124 37.74 8.40 0.63
CA SER A 124 37.02 7.93 1.80
C SER A 124 35.67 8.64 1.90
N PRO A 125 34.54 7.95 2.12
CA PRO A 125 33.26 8.59 2.43
C PRO A 125 33.31 9.43 3.73
N PHE A 126 34.28 9.18 4.61
CA PHE A 126 34.43 9.87 5.89
C PHE A 126 35.41 11.04 5.84
N ASP A 127 35.92 11.40 4.66
CA ASP A 127 36.75 12.57 4.49
C ASP A 127 35.87 13.84 4.60
N GLU A 128 36.26 14.73 5.51
CA GLU A 128 35.56 15.98 5.85
C GLU A 128 35.42 16.93 4.65
N SER A 129 36.18 16.72 3.57
CA SER A 129 36.03 17.50 2.33
C SER A 129 34.79 17.13 1.50
N TYR A 130 34.19 15.96 1.75
CA TYR A 130 32.99 15.48 1.04
C TYR A 130 31.77 15.32 1.94
N GLY A 131 31.98 14.96 3.21
CA GLY A 131 30.93 14.92 4.22
C GLY A 131 30.69 16.29 4.81
N ASP A 132 29.46 16.78 4.71
CA ASP A 132 29.05 18.02 5.34
C ASP A 132 28.58 17.74 6.79
N ASP A 133 29.51 17.87 7.74
CA ASP A 133 29.25 17.72 9.18
C ASP A 133 28.38 18.85 9.76
N HIS A 134 27.95 19.84 8.94
CA HIS A 134 27.11 20.94 9.40
C HIS A 134 25.69 20.51 9.80
N TYR A 135 25.22 19.36 9.29
CA TYR A 135 23.96 18.74 9.73
C TYR A 135 24.23 17.39 10.40
N ALA A 136 24.43 17.41 11.71
CA ALA A 136 24.58 16.24 12.55
C ALA A 136 23.38 16.12 13.50
N LEU A 137 22.59 15.06 13.34
CA LEU A 137 21.62 14.64 14.34
C LEU A 137 22.36 14.12 15.58
N GLY A 138 21.91 14.50 16.78
CA GLY A 138 22.43 13.93 18.03
C GLY A 138 22.19 12.42 18.11
N GLU A 139 22.93 11.71 18.97
CA GLU A 139 22.91 10.25 19.06
C GLU A 139 21.50 9.63 19.25
N ASP A 140 20.61 10.35 19.94
CA ASP A 140 19.24 9.93 20.20
C ASP A 140 18.19 10.65 19.33
N ASP A 141 18.63 11.55 18.46
CA ASP A 141 17.75 12.29 17.57
C ASP A 141 17.35 11.43 16.38
N THR A 142 16.13 11.66 15.90
CA THR A 142 15.60 10.98 14.71
C THR A 142 14.94 12.00 13.79
N GLU A 143 15.13 11.83 12.50
CA GLU A 143 14.49 12.67 11.49
C GLU A 143 13.83 11.86 10.38
N LEU A 144 12.62 12.28 10.03
CA LEU A 144 11.89 11.79 8.88
C LEU A 144 11.33 13.02 8.13
N PRO A 145 11.80 13.28 6.90
CA PRO A 145 11.28 14.35 6.06
C PRO A 145 9.77 14.29 5.90
N LYS A 146 9.15 15.45 5.73
CA LYS A 146 7.70 15.57 5.70
C LYS A 146 7.13 14.89 4.46
N GLY A 147 6.23 13.93 4.66
CA GLY A 147 5.58 13.17 3.59
C GLY A 147 6.23 11.80 3.39
N LEU A 148 7.50 11.65 3.77
CA LEU A 148 8.14 10.35 3.82
C LEU A 148 7.57 9.51 4.97
N CYS A 149 7.31 8.26 4.68
CA CYS A 149 6.75 7.26 5.58
C CYS A 149 7.84 6.27 6.00
N GLY A 150 7.52 5.43 6.99
CA GLY A 150 8.47 4.49 7.58
C GLY A 150 9.24 5.09 8.76
N THR A 151 10.44 4.59 9.00
CA THR A 151 11.27 5.08 10.12
C THR A 151 12.25 6.13 9.65
N GLY A 152 12.44 7.15 10.47
CA GLY A 152 13.45 8.18 10.25
C GLY A 152 14.87 7.66 10.43
N VAL A 153 15.85 8.42 9.93
CA VAL A 153 17.28 8.21 10.22
C VAL A 153 17.56 8.59 11.66
N ARG A 154 18.43 7.82 12.30
CA ARG A 154 18.87 8.06 13.68
C ARG A 154 20.28 8.62 13.71
N GLY A 155 20.50 9.64 14.52
CA GLY A 155 21.82 10.21 14.70
C GLY A 155 22.82 9.22 15.32
N PRO A 156 24.13 9.47 15.18
CA PRO A 156 24.73 10.50 14.33
C PRO A 156 24.51 10.21 12.83
N VAL A 157 24.41 11.25 12.00
CA VAL A 157 24.30 11.13 10.53
C VAL A 157 25.42 11.91 9.84
N LEU A 158 25.80 11.45 8.64
CA LEU A 158 26.65 12.18 7.70
C LEU A 158 25.80 12.62 6.51
N THR A 159 25.98 13.86 6.08
CA THR A 159 25.27 14.43 4.94
C THR A 159 26.22 14.63 3.77
N TYR A 160 25.81 14.28 2.56
CA TYR A 160 26.52 14.60 1.33
C TYR A 160 25.61 15.41 0.41
N GLY A 161 26.18 16.38 -0.29
CA GLY A 161 25.43 17.31 -1.13
C GLY A 161 26.00 17.38 -2.54
N SER A 162 25.10 17.55 -3.50
CA SER A 162 25.41 17.92 -4.88
C SER A 162 24.38 18.96 -5.34
N ALA A 163 24.59 19.55 -6.52
CA ALA A 163 23.60 20.47 -7.10
C ALA A 163 22.23 19.81 -7.38
N ALA A 164 22.18 18.49 -7.55
CA ALA A 164 20.98 17.74 -7.93
C ALA A 164 20.33 16.97 -6.78
N ALA A 165 21.08 16.69 -5.71
CA ALA A 165 20.58 15.86 -4.62
C ALA A 165 21.38 16.07 -3.32
N SER A 166 20.72 15.83 -2.19
CA SER A 166 21.36 15.63 -0.88
C SER A 166 21.07 14.23 -0.37
N ILE A 167 21.96 13.71 0.46
CA ILE A 167 21.84 12.38 1.05
C ILE A 167 22.28 12.42 2.51
N MET A 168 21.48 11.82 3.39
CA MET A 168 21.78 11.63 4.80
C MET A 168 21.98 10.14 5.07
N VAL A 169 23.06 9.78 5.75
CA VAL A 169 23.44 8.40 6.05
C VAL A 169 23.70 8.24 7.53
N GLU A 170 23.09 7.23 8.16
CA GLU A 170 23.37 6.90 9.56
C GLU A 170 24.83 6.48 9.78
N ARG A 171 25.49 7.17 10.71
CA ARG A 171 26.84 6.89 11.18
C ARG A 171 26.81 6.06 12.47
N SER A 172 27.85 5.26 12.67
CA SER A 172 28.05 4.53 13.92
C SER A 172 28.19 5.53 15.08
N PRO A 173 27.48 5.31 16.21
CA PRO A 173 27.61 6.15 17.38
C PRO A 173 28.92 5.85 18.15
N PHE A 174 29.52 4.69 17.89
CA PHE A 174 30.72 4.23 18.59
C PHE A 174 32.02 4.56 17.85
N THR A 175 31.95 4.78 16.54
CA THR A 175 33.13 4.92 15.66
C THR A 175 32.84 5.93 14.55
N THR A 176 33.70 6.93 14.39
CA THR A 176 33.45 8.06 13.48
C THR A 176 33.73 7.75 12.01
N ASP A 177 34.50 6.69 11.75
CA ASP A 177 34.96 6.22 10.44
C ASP A 177 34.12 5.05 9.89
N ARG A 178 32.87 4.94 10.34
CA ARG A 178 31.98 3.85 9.94
C ARG A 178 30.51 4.27 9.91
N PHE A 179 29.78 3.78 8.90
CA PHE A 179 28.32 3.80 8.90
C PHE A 179 27.73 2.73 9.82
N ARG A 180 26.46 2.89 10.20
CA ARG A 180 25.71 1.76 10.75
C ARG A 180 25.61 0.65 9.69
N ALA A 181 25.51 -0.61 10.12
CA ALA A 181 25.43 -1.73 9.20
C ALA A 181 24.34 -2.71 9.68
N PRO A 182 23.18 -2.75 9.00
CA PRO A 182 22.79 -1.88 7.90
C PRO A 182 22.53 -0.43 8.37
N ALA A 183 22.72 0.54 7.48
CA ALA A 183 22.40 1.95 7.74
C ALA A 183 21.12 2.34 7.01
N ARG A 184 20.31 3.19 7.65
CA ARG A 184 19.29 3.94 6.93
C ARG A 184 19.93 5.09 6.16
N VAL A 185 19.38 5.32 4.98
CA VAL A 185 19.73 6.42 4.08
C VAL A 185 18.47 7.14 3.68
N ILE A 186 18.53 8.47 3.66
CA ILE A 186 17.52 9.33 3.06
C ILE A 186 18.19 10.09 1.93
N VAL A 187 17.62 10.02 0.73
CA VAL A 187 18.07 10.75 -0.46
C VAL A 187 16.97 11.72 -0.87
N THR A 188 17.32 12.99 -1.04
CA THR A 188 16.43 14.03 -1.53
C THR A 188 16.94 14.50 -2.88
N TYR A 189 16.18 14.25 -3.94
CA TYR A 189 16.45 14.73 -5.28
C TYR A 189 15.74 16.05 -5.52
N ASN A 190 16.51 17.05 -5.93
CA ASN A 190 16.01 18.31 -6.43
C ASN A 190 15.93 18.18 -7.95
N THR A 191 14.73 17.96 -8.49
CA THR A 191 14.55 18.15 -9.94
C THR A 191 14.67 19.64 -10.26
N PRO A 192 15.41 20.02 -11.31
CA PRO A 192 15.42 21.39 -11.79
C PRO A 192 14.03 21.85 -12.26
#